data_AF-A0A7S2SBJ9-F1
#
_entry.id   AF-A0A7S2SBJ9-F1
#
_cell.length_a   1.000
_cell.length_b   1.000
_cell.length_c   1.000
_cell.angle_alpha   90.00
_cell.angle_beta   90.00
_cell.angle_gamma   90.00
#
_symmetry.space_group_name_H-M   'P 1'
#
loop_
_entity.id
_entity.type
_entity.pdbx_description
1 polymer ?
#
loop_
_entity_poly.entity_id
_entity_poly.type
_entity_poly.pdbx_seq_one_letter_code
_entity_poly.pdbx_strand_id
1 'polypeptide(L)'
;MVNLPSGIIETPPREFEWLLEKIDDIYNKKLEADNTDRNDGLRLQPLGEFVIEQLLFNHGLRRLAEVHLFDLLASLKHHLRKKHPKMVIFARFLDAYYSTKTPEKLDNINILQVYLIVRDQLLHITKNIVNEDKQDQDGQQVDQKLLHQDGQTYIPIEHAVVTMRYTYLSFLPPRKASLYVKTIESMAGVQAIFTSPDGKVVQEFRPPNKASTGDRMTVRIAMRNAMLTKIDAEEEEPAPKKKKGKKGRKEKPIEPEPEEAGVQKQVFVDMDLVLGKLIKVLISRERYIEEKLKQMFIEGDTDGDGVLSFAEFQDITAQGNSDLSQRKILRMFREAVTRGGPEASLSLLPETFQAVGKDYDLIPLCDMEKLRRVTVSRQSQRSDKQ
;
A
#
# COMPACT_ATOMS: atom_id res chain seq x y z
N MET A 1 -22.57 -23.80 2.91
CA MET A 1 -23.31 -22.88 2.03
C MET A 1 -24.78 -23.03 2.35
N VAL A 2 -25.42 -21.95 2.78
CA VAL A 2 -26.80 -21.89 3.32
C VAL A 2 -27.82 -22.00 2.17
N ASN A 3 -29.04 -22.44 2.50
CA ASN A 3 -30.23 -22.52 1.62
C ASN A 3 -30.54 -21.19 0.92
N LEU A 4 -29.84 -20.89 -0.17
CA LEU A 4 -30.20 -19.81 -1.08
C LEU A 4 -31.47 -20.21 -1.85
N PRO A 5 -32.45 -19.31 -2.02
CA PRO A 5 -33.63 -19.55 -2.85
C PRO A 5 -33.21 -20.00 -4.26
N SER A 6 -33.89 -21.01 -4.80
CA SER A 6 -33.56 -21.64 -6.09
C SER A 6 -33.48 -20.64 -7.26
N GLY A 7 -34.24 -19.54 -7.23
CA GLY A 7 -34.20 -18.50 -8.26
C GLY A 7 -32.95 -17.60 -8.24
N ILE A 8 -32.12 -17.65 -7.20
CA ILE A 8 -30.94 -16.77 -7.05
C ILE A 8 -29.70 -17.39 -7.70
N ILE A 9 -29.69 -18.72 -7.83
CA ILE A 9 -28.63 -19.49 -8.48
C ILE A 9 -28.51 -19.14 -9.98
N GLU A 10 -29.56 -18.57 -10.57
CA GLU A 10 -29.63 -18.19 -11.99
C GLU A 10 -29.33 -16.71 -12.28
N THR A 11 -29.02 -15.90 -11.26
CA THR A 11 -28.73 -14.48 -11.49
C THR A 11 -27.41 -14.33 -12.28
N PRO A 12 -27.42 -13.68 -13.45
CA PRO A 12 -26.19 -13.50 -14.21
C PRO A 12 -25.21 -12.62 -13.41
N PRO A 13 -23.89 -12.88 -13.54
CA PRO A 13 -22.88 -12.06 -12.89
C PRO A 13 -23.01 -10.60 -13.36
N ARG A 14 -22.81 -9.66 -12.44
CA ARG A 14 -22.85 -8.23 -12.71
C ARG A 14 -21.73 -7.81 -13.67
N GLU A 15 -21.90 -6.65 -14.27
CA GLU A 15 -20.94 -6.06 -15.20
C GLU A 15 -19.59 -5.77 -14.55
N PHE A 16 -18.57 -5.62 -15.40
CA PHE A 16 -17.20 -5.46 -14.96
C PHE A 16 -16.97 -4.11 -14.28
N GLU A 17 -17.49 -3.03 -14.86
CA GLU A 17 -17.42 -1.68 -14.30
C GLU A 17 -18.09 -1.63 -12.92
N TRP A 18 -19.30 -2.21 -12.81
CA TRP A 18 -20.03 -2.31 -11.53
C TRP A 18 -19.18 -2.96 -10.44
N LEU A 19 -18.46 -4.04 -10.77
CA LEU A 19 -17.63 -4.75 -9.80
C LEU A 19 -16.45 -3.89 -9.34
N LEU A 20 -15.80 -3.15 -10.26
CA LEU A 20 -14.70 -2.26 -9.91
C LEU A 20 -15.15 -1.13 -8.98
N GLU A 21 -16.27 -0.48 -9.33
CA GLU A 21 -16.88 0.56 -8.49
C GLU A 21 -17.28 0.01 -7.12
N LYS A 22 -17.84 -1.21 -7.09
CA LYS A 22 -18.24 -1.83 -5.83
C LYS A 22 -17.05 -2.15 -4.93
N ILE A 23 -15.93 -2.58 -5.50
CA ILE A 23 -14.68 -2.80 -4.76
C ILE A 23 -14.16 -1.47 -4.19
N ASP A 24 -14.20 -0.39 -4.99
CA ASP A 24 -13.76 0.93 -4.54
C ASP A 24 -14.65 1.47 -3.40
N ASP A 25 -15.97 1.31 -3.49
CA ASP A 25 -16.94 1.64 -2.42
C ASP A 25 -16.61 0.89 -1.12
N ILE A 26 -16.38 -0.42 -1.21
CA ILE A 26 -16.04 -1.26 -0.05
C ILE A 26 -14.72 -0.81 0.57
N TYR A 27 -13.68 -0.54 -0.22
CA TYR A 27 -12.40 -0.08 0.31
C TYR A 27 -12.49 1.29 0.98
N ASN A 28 -13.25 2.22 0.42
CA ASN A 28 -13.44 3.55 1.02
C ASN A 28 -14.17 3.44 2.37
N LYS A 29 -15.30 2.71 2.39
CA LYS A 29 -16.06 2.47 3.63
C LYS A 29 -15.23 1.72 4.68
N LYS A 30 -14.41 0.76 4.25
CA LYS A 30 -13.52 0.02 5.13
C LYS A 30 -12.51 0.95 5.80
N LEU A 31 -11.86 1.81 5.02
CA LEU A 31 -10.90 2.77 5.57
C LEU A 31 -11.55 3.75 6.55
N GLU A 32 -12.77 4.20 6.26
CA GLU A 32 -13.56 5.07 7.15
C GLU A 32 -13.92 4.36 8.46
N ALA A 33 -14.43 3.13 8.37
CA ALA A 33 -14.75 2.30 9.53
C ALA A 33 -13.50 2.04 10.38
N ASP A 34 -12.38 1.64 9.77
CA ASP A 34 -11.13 1.36 10.48
C ASP A 34 -10.54 2.61 11.18
N ASN A 35 -10.80 3.81 10.65
CA ASN A 35 -10.43 5.05 11.33
C ASN A 35 -11.32 5.33 12.53
N THR A 36 -12.62 5.08 12.40
CA THR A 36 -13.60 5.21 13.50
C THR A 36 -13.30 4.22 14.61
N ASP A 37 -13.19 2.93 14.28
CA ASP A 37 -12.86 1.85 15.22
C ASP A 37 -11.60 2.16 16.01
N ARG A 38 -10.55 2.67 15.34
CA ARG A 38 -9.31 3.03 16.02
C ARG A 38 -9.48 4.21 16.97
N ASN A 39 -10.23 5.24 16.59
CA ASN A 39 -10.53 6.38 17.47
C ASN A 39 -11.30 5.94 18.72
N ASP A 40 -12.15 4.92 18.56
CA ASP A 40 -12.92 4.31 19.64
C ASP A 40 -12.12 3.25 20.43
N GLY A 41 -10.88 2.95 20.03
CA GLY A 41 -10.03 1.94 20.66
C GLY A 41 -10.48 0.49 20.39
N LEU A 42 -11.31 0.29 19.36
CA LEU A 42 -11.77 -1.01 18.91
C LEU A 42 -10.73 -1.72 18.04
N ARG A 43 -10.82 -3.05 18.02
CA ARG A 43 -9.99 -3.88 17.15
C ARG A 43 -10.47 -3.77 15.72
N LEU A 44 -9.52 -3.64 14.80
CA LEU A 44 -9.82 -3.65 13.38
C LEU A 44 -10.30 -5.04 12.95
N GLN A 45 -11.20 -5.04 11.97
CA GLN A 45 -11.80 -6.25 11.44
C GLN A 45 -11.20 -6.68 10.08
N PRO A 46 -11.06 -7.98 9.78
CA PRO A 46 -10.70 -8.46 8.43
C PRO A 46 -11.70 -8.01 7.35
N LEU A 47 -11.26 -7.92 6.10
CA LEU A 47 -12.12 -7.44 5.00
C LEU A 47 -13.36 -8.33 4.79
N GLY A 48 -13.20 -9.66 4.89
CA GLY A 48 -14.30 -10.61 4.72
C GLY A 48 -15.45 -10.37 5.70
N GLU A 49 -15.13 -10.23 6.99
CA GLU A 49 -16.14 -9.98 8.02
C GLU A 49 -16.78 -8.60 7.85
N PHE A 50 -15.98 -7.58 7.54
CA PHE A 50 -16.49 -6.23 7.27
C PHE A 50 -17.50 -6.21 6.12
N VAL A 51 -17.23 -6.92 5.02
CA VAL A 51 -18.17 -6.96 3.89
C VAL A 51 -19.49 -7.60 4.29
N ILE A 52 -19.46 -8.66 5.12
CA ILE A 52 -20.67 -9.32 5.61
C ILE A 52 -21.48 -8.36 6.48
N GLU A 53 -20.83 -7.69 7.45
CA GLU A 53 -21.49 -6.73 8.34
C GLU A 53 -22.02 -5.51 7.60
N GLN A 54 -21.24 -4.96 6.67
CA GLN A 54 -21.65 -3.81 5.86
C GLN A 54 -22.87 -4.14 5.00
N LEU A 55 -22.92 -5.35 4.41
CA LEU A 55 -24.10 -5.80 3.66
C LEU A 55 -25.30 -6.01 4.56
N LEU A 56 -25.11 -6.59 5.75
CA LEU A 56 -26.17 -6.74 6.74
C LEU A 56 -26.73 -5.37 7.17
N PHE A 57 -25.84 -4.41 7.44
CA PHE A 57 -26.19 -3.04 7.80
C PHE A 57 -26.97 -2.33 6.69
N ASN A 58 -26.50 -2.40 5.44
CA ASN A 58 -27.13 -1.72 4.31
C ASN A 58 -28.51 -2.30 3.94
N HIS A 59 -28.72 -3.60 4.13
CA HIS A 59 -29.91 -4.30 3.67
C HIS A 59 -30.90 -4.64 4.78
N GLY A 60 -30.51 -4.55 6.05
CA GLY A 60 -31.33 -4.78 7.24
C GLY A 60 -31.80 -6.23 7.47
N LEU A 61 -31.87 -7.04 6.41
CA LEU A 61 -32.30 -8.43 6.45
C LEU A 61 -31.15 -9.36 6.05
N ARG A 62 -30.87 -10.35 6.90
CA ARG A 62 -29.82 -11.36 6.67
C ARG A 62 -29.93 -12.03 5.30
N ARG A 63 -31.13 -12.45 4.90
CA ARG A 63 -31.34 -13.11 3.60
C ARG A 63 -30.95 -12.18 2.45
N LEU A 64 -31.34 -10.91 2.51
CA LEU A 64 -31.02 -9.95 1.45
C LEU A 64 -29.50 -9.69 1.39
N ALA A 65 -28.85 -9.56 2.55
CA ALA A 65 -27.40 -9.43 2.63
C ALA A 65 -26.66 -10.65 2.04
N GLU A 66 -27.12 -11.87 2.33
CA GLU A 66 -26.55 -13.11 1.76
C GLU A 66 -26.69 -13.16 0.24
N VAL A 67 -27.80 -12.66 -0.31
CA VAL A 67 -28.01 -12.54 -1.77
C VAL A 67 -27.02 -11.55 -2.39
N HIS A 68 -26.86 -10.37 -1.81
CA HIS A 68 -25.91 -9.39 -2.32
C HIS A 68 -24.45 -9.84 -2.16
N LEU A 69 -24.12 -10.59 -1.11
CA LEU A 69 -22.82 -11.22 -0.96
C LEU A 69 -22.60 -12.28 -2.05
N PHE A 70 -23.61 -13.09 -2.35
CA PHE A 70 -23.55 -14.07 -3.44
C PHE A 70 -23.33 -13.38 -4.80
N ASP A 71 -24.09 -12.32 -5.11
CA ASP A 71 -23.94 -11.52 -6.33
C ASP A 71 -22.51 -10.98 -6.48
N LEU A 72 -21.95 -10.42 -5.39
CA LEU A 72 -20.58 -9.90 -5.36
C LEU A 72 -19.56 -11.00 -5.64
N LEU A 73 -19.66 -12.13 -4.95
CA LEU A 73 -18.74 -13.26 -5.08
C LEU A 73 -18.84 -13.91 -6.47
N ALA A 74 -20.05 -14.15 -6.97
CA ALA A 74 -20.28 -14.71 -8.30
C ALA A 74 -19.70 -13.82 -9.41
N SER A 75 -19.92 -12.50 -9.31
CA SER A 75 -19.36 -11.51 -10.24
C SER A 75 -17.84 -11.47 -10.17
N LEU A 76 -17.27 -11.46 -8.95
CA LEU A 76 -15.82 -11.52 -8.73
C LEU A 76 -15.22 -12.78 -9.38
N LYS A 77 -15.80 -13.96 -9.13
CA LYS A 77 -15.36 -15.22 -9.73
C LYS A 77 -15.37 -15.18 -11.25
N HIS A 78 -16.43 -14.63 -11.83
CA HIS A 78 -16.60 -14.54 -13.28
C HIS A 78 -15.49 -13.68 -13.90
N HIS A 79 -15.23 -12.50 -13.33
CA HIS A 79 -14.28 -11.53 -13.88
C HIS A 79 -12.82 -11.76 -13.46
N LEU A 80 -12.54 -12.59 -12.43
CA LEU A 80 -11.17 -12.90 -11.99
C LEU A 80 -10.28 -13.47 -13.11
N ARG A 81 -10.86 -14.12 -14.13
CA ARG A 81 -10.13 -14.61 -15.31
C ARG A 81 -9.45 -13.50 -16.11
N LYS A 82 -9.95 -12.26 -16.04
CA LYS A 82 -9.35 -11.08 -16.67
C LYS A 82 -8.04 -10.66 -15.99
N LYS A 83 -7.70 -11.21 -14.81
CA LYS A 83 -6.48 -10.93 -14.03
C LYS A 83 -6.26 -9.45 -13.72
N HIS A 84 -7.35 -8.67 -13.59
CA HIS A 84 -7.24 -7.26 -13.19
C HIS A 84 -6.61 -7.16 -11.79
N PRO A 85 -5.56 -6.33 -11.58
CA PRO A 85 -4.83 -6.30 -10.32
C PRO A 85 -5.72 -5.97 -9.11
N LYS A 86 -6.64 -4.99 -9.23
CA LYS A 86 -7.61 -4.61 -8.19
C LYS A 86 -8.43 -5.80 -7.69
N MET A 87 -9.04 -6.55 -8.62
CA MET A 87 -9.88 -7.72 -8.29
C MET A 87 -9.06 -8.86 -7.68
N VAL A 88 -7.85 -9.09 -8.17
CA VAL A 88 -6.96 -10.12 -7.61
C VAL A 88 -6.58 -9.79 -6.18
N ILE A 89 -6.22 -8.54 -5.88
CA ILE A 89 -5.90 -8.09 -4.53
C ILE A 89 -7.15 -8.17 -3.62
N PHE A 90 -8.29 -7.69 -4.11
CA PHE A 90 -9.56 -7.76 -3.37
C PHE A 90 -9.94 -9.19 -3.00
N ALA A 91 -9.86 -10.12 -3.96
CA ALA A 91 -10.14 -11.54 -3.71
C ALA A 91 -9.24 -12.14 -2.62
N ARG A 92 -7.95 -11.76 -2.58
CA ARG A 92 -7.00 -12.23 -1.56
C ARG A 92 -7.33 -11.74 -0.15
N PHE A 93 -7.76 -10.48 -0.02
CA PHE A 93 -8.17 -9.92 1.28
C PHE A 93 -9.55 -10.42 1.72
N LEU A 94 -10.46 -10.64 0.77
CA LEU A 94 -11.80 -11.16 1.04
C LEU A 94 -11.78 -12.65 1.45
N ASP A 95 -10.63 -13.30 1.32
CA ASP A 95 -10.50 -14.75 1.47
C ASP A 95 -11.38 -15.54 0.47
N ALA A 96 -11.69 -14.90 -0.65
CA ALA A 96 -12.57 -15.44 -1.66
C ALA A 96 -11.73 -16.10 -2.76
N TYR A 97 -11.94 -17.41 -2.94
CA TYR A 97 -11.36 -18.24 -4.00
C TYR A 97 -9.90 -18.64 -3.80
N TYR A 98 -9.72 -19.79 -3.15
CA TYR A 98 -8.50 -20.58 -3.24
C TYR A 98 -8.52 -21.47 -4.49
N SER A 99 -7.51 -21.32 -5.33
CA SER A 99 -7.11 -22.28 -6.34
C SER A 99 -5.63 -22.60 -6.11
N THR A 100 -5.19 -23.79 -6.50
CA THR A 100 -3.75 -24.16 -6.50
C THR A 100 -2.88 -23.23 -7.35
N LYS A 101 -3.50 -22.35 -8.15
CA LYS A 101 -2.85 -21.33 -8.98
C LYS A 101 -3.06 -19.89 -8.50
N THR A 102 -3.88 -19.64 -7.47
CA THR A 102 -4.11 -18.28 -6.96
C THR A 102 -3.09 -17.93 -5.88
N PRO A 103 -2.67 -16.66 -5.81
CA PRO A 103 -1.77 -16.19 -4.76
C PRO A 103 -2.37 -16.37 -3.36
N GLU A 104 -1.50 -16.63 -2.39
CA GLU A 104 -1.76 -16.85 -0.97
C GLU A 104 -2.74 -15.81 -0.37
N LYS A 105 -3.58 -16.25 0.58
CA LYS A 105 -4.49 -15.40 1.37
C LYS A 105 -3.71 -14.21 1.96
N LEU A 106 -4.37 -13.07 2.07
CA LEU A 106 -3.87 -11.93 2.86
C LEU A 106 -4.73 -11.78 4.11
N ASP A 107 -4.35 -12.47 5.17
CA ASP A 107 -4.99 -12.41 6.49
C ASP A 107 -4.44 -11.29 7.39
N ASN A 108 -3.22 -10.83 7.14
CA ASN A 108 -2.63 -9.75 7.91
C ASN A 108 -3.37 -8.42 7.71
N ILE A 109 -4.09 -8.00 8.76
CA ILE A 109 -4.88 -6.78 8.76
C ILE A 109 -4.03 -5.51 8.61
N ASN A 110 -2.79 -5.52 9.09
CA ASN A 110 -1.88 -4.38 8.94
C ASN A 110 -1.45 -4.20 7.47
N ILE A 111 -1.35 -5.28 6.69
CA ILE A 111 -1.15 -5.17 5.24
C ILE A 111 -2.34 -4.50 4.56
N LEU A 112 -3.58 -4.87 4.96
CA LEU A 112 -4.78 -4.21 4.46
C LEU A 112 -4.80 -2.72 4.83
N GLN A 113 -4.46 -2.38 6.06
CA GLN A 113 -4.38 -0.98 6.50
C GLN A 113 -3.41 -0.14 5.67
N VAL A 114 -2.18 -0.63 5.49
CA VAL A 114 -1.18 0.06 4.66
C VAL A 114 -1.67 0.19 3.22
N TYR A 115 -2.28 -0.86 2.66
CA TYR A 115 -2.85 -0.83 1.32
C TYR A 115 -3.94 0.25 1.17
N LEU A 116 -4.89 0.32 2.10
CA LEU A 116 -5.99 1.28 2.05
C LEU A 116 -5.51 2.73 2.19
N ILE A 117 -4.59 2.99 3.13
CA ILE A 117 -4.03 4.33 3.34
C ILE A 117 -3.22 4.77 2.11
N VAL A 118 -2.34 3.92 1.58
CA VAL A 118 -1.56 4.28 0.40
C VAL A 118 -2.45 4.44 -0.82
N ARG A 119 -3.48 3.60 -0.99
CA ARG A 119 -4.48 3.77 -2.05
C ARG A 119 -5.16 5.15 -1.95
N ASP A 120 -5.61 5.53 -0.75
CA ASP A 120 -6.22 6.86 -0.54
C ASP A 120 -5.24 8.00 -0.85
N GLN A 121 -3.97 7.87 -0.48
CA GLN A 121 -2.93 8.84 -0.81
C GLN A 121 -2.67 8.96 -2.31
N LEU A 122 -2.67 7.84 -3.05
CA LEU A 122 -2.46 7.83 -4.49
C LEU A 122 -3.65 8.43 -5.26
N LEU A 123 -4.88 8.19 -4.79
CA LEU A 123 -6.10 8.76 -5.36
C LEU A 123 -6.19 10.28 -5.16
N HIS A 124 -5.66 10.78 -4.06
CA HIS A 124 -5.67 12.20 -3.75
C HIS A 124 -4.28 12.81 -4.04
N ILE A 125 -4.07 13.26 -5.28
CA ILE A 125 -2.86 13.96 -5.72
C ILE A 125 -2.71 15.24 -4.87
N THR A 126 -1.92 15.15 -3.80
CA THR A 126 -1.67 16.28 -2.90
C THR A 126 -0.63 17.21 -3.52
N LYS A 127 -0.98 18.49 -3.69
CA LYS A 127 -0.01 19.58 -3.98
C LYS A 127 1.00 19.80 -2.83
N ASN A 128 0.77 19.18 -1.66
CA ASN A 128 1.45 19.50 -0.40
C ASN A 128 2.72 18.71 -0.09
N ILE A 129 3.19 17.78 -0.94
CA ILE A 129 4.45 17.08 -0.65
C ILE A 129 5.67 17.92 -1.07
N VAL A 130 5.49 19.08 -1.72
CA VAL A 130 6.61 19.78 -2.39
C VAL A 130 6.88 21.22 -1.92
N ASN A 131 5.96 21.97 -1.29
CA ASN A 131 6.25 23.39 -1.01
C ASN A 131 5.64 23.90 0.30
N GLU A 132 6.44 23.98 1.38
CA GLU A 132 6.25 25.00 2.43
C GLU A 132 7.05 26.28 2.13
N ASP A 133 8.00 26.28 1.18
CA ASP A 133 8.97 27.39 1.04
C ASP A 133 8.86 28.25 -0.23
N LYS A 134 7.77 28.17 -1.00
CA LYS A 134 7.56 29.09 -2.13
C LYS A 134 6.16 29.68 -2.16
N GLN A 135 6.02 30.80 -1.44
CA GLN A 135 5.07 31.84 -1.81
C GLN A 135 5.59 32.50 -3.10
N ASP A 136 5.26 31.93 -4.26
CA ASP A 136 5.45 32.64 -5.53
C ASP A 136 4.12 32.81 -6.24
N GLN A 137 3.91 34.06 -6.61
CA GLN A 137 2.76 34.65 -7.26
C GLN A 137 2.68 34.14 -8.70
N ASP A 138 1.63 33.39 -9.02
CA ASP A 138 0.86 33.42 -10.27
C ASP A 138 0.06 32.12 -10.38
N GLY A 139 -1.24 32.24 -10.09
CA GLY A 139 -2.18 31.13 -10.03
C GLY A 139 -2.53 30.57 -11.40
N GLN A 140 -1.72 29.64 -11.90
CA GLN A 140 -2.21 28.60 -12.80
C GLN A 140 -2.21 27.26 -12.06
N GLN A 141 -3.37 26.97 -11.46
CA GLN A 141 -3.69 25.64 -10.94
C GLN A 141 -3.73 24.65 -12.11
N VAL A 142 -2.64 23.92 -12.33
CA VAL A 142 -2.70 22.70 -13.14
C VAL A 142 -3.24 21.61 -12.23
N ASP A 143 -4.56 21.41 -12.23
CA ASP A 143 -5.17 20.24 -11.63
C ASP A 143 -4.71 19.01 -12.41
N GLN A 144 -3.71 18.31 -11.90
CA GLN A 144 -3.26 17.04 -12.45
C GLN A 144 -4.42 16.04 -12.31
N LYS A 145 -5.13 15.82 -13.42
CA LYS A 145 -6.31 14.97 -13.47
C LYS A 145 -5.88 13.50 -13.54
N LEU A 146 -6.50 12.66 -12.72
CA LEU A 146 -6.37 11.20 -12.85
C LEU A 146 -6.86 10.76 -14.23
N LEU A 147 -6.08 9.92 -14.90
CA LEU A 147 -6.46 9.33 -16.17
C LEU A 147 -7.22 8.03 -15.91
N HIS A 148 -8.43 7.90 -16.47
CA HIS A 148 -9.21 6.67 -16.38
C HIS A 148 -9.32 6.06 -17.77
N GLN A 149 -8.86 4.83 -17.92
CA GLN A 149 -8.89 4.11 -19.20
C GLN A 149 -9.08 2.62 -18.95
N ASP A 150 -10.03 2.00 -19.66
CA ASP A 150 -10.31 0.55 -19.61
C ASP A 150 -10.53 0.00 -18.18
N GLY A 151 -11.18 0.79 -17.31
CA GLY A 151 -11.42 0.42 -15.91
C GLY A 151 -10.20 0.57 -14.99
N GLN A 152 -9.09 1.11 -15.50
CA GLN A 152 -7.88 1.37 -14.73
C GLN A 152 -7.77 2.85 -14.36
N THR A 153 -7.22 3.10 -13.17
CA THR A 153 -6.88 4.44 -12.71
C THR A 153 -5.38 4.66 -12.83
N TYR A 154 -5.01 5.66 -13.64
CA TYR A 154 -3.65 6.06 -13.91
C TYR A 154 -3.32 7.34 -13.13
N ILE A 155 -2.21 7.30 -12.41
CA ILE A 155 -1.69 8.40 -11.59
C ILE A 155 -0.37 8.93 -12.15
N PRO A 156 -0.04 10.21 -11.95
CA PRO A 156 1.27 10.75 -12.32
C PRO A 156 2.41 9.96 -11.66
N ILE A 157 3.45 9.62 -12.43
CA ILE A 157 4.57 8.81 -11.92
C ILE A 157 5.28 9.49 -10.75
N GLU A 158 5.37 10.82 -10.75
CA GLU A 158 6.04 11.58 -9.71
C GLU A 158 5.34 11.40 -8.37
N HIS A 159 4.00 11.54 -8.36
CA HIS A 159 3.16 11.30 -7.19
C HIS A 159 3.28 9.85 -6.70
N ALA A 160 3.24 8.88 -7.62
CA ALA A 160 3.40 7.47 -7.29
C ALA A 160 4.76 7.19 -6.62
N VAL A 161 5.84 7.69 -7.21
CA VAL A 161 7.21 7.48 -6.73
C VAL A 161 7.41 8.09 -5.36
N VAL A 162 6.97 9.33 -5.14
CA VAL A 162 7.10 10.02 -3.85
C VAL A 162 6.34 9.28 -2.76
N THR A 163 5.06 8.94 -3.02
CA THR A 163 4.22 8.21 -2.07
C THR A 163 4.81 6.84 -1.71
N MET A 164 5.27 6.10 -2.72
CA MET A 164 5.88 4.78 -2.51
C MET A 164 7.23 4.87 -1.80
N ARG A 165 8.03 5.89 -2.08
CA ARG A 165 9.32 6.11 -1.41
C ARG A 165 9.12 6.44 0.06
N TYR A 166 8.17 7.32 0.37
CA TYR A 166 7.78 7.62 1.74
C TYR A 166 7.34 6.36 2.50
N THR A 167 6.47 5.57 1.88
CA THR A 167 5.98 4.30 2.44
C THR A 167 7.12 3.32 2.70
N TYR A 168 7.98 3.06 1.71
CA TYR A 168 9.07 2.10 1.86
C TYR A 168 10.14 2.54 2.85
N LEU A 169 10.46 3.83 2.93
CA LEU A 169 11.44 4.35 3.88
C LEU A 169 11.01 4.21 5.34
N SER A 170 9.72 3.96 5.60
CA SER A 170 9.25 3.69 6.96
C SER A 170 9.64 2.30 7.50
N PHE A 171 10.04 1.35 6.64
CA PHE A 171 10.38 -0.02 7.08
C PHE A 171 11.52 -0.69 6.29
N LEU A 172 12.08 -0.03 5.27
CA LEU A 172 13.22 -0.51 4.48
C LEU A 172 14.39 0.47 4.52
N PRO A 173 15.64 -0.05 4.48
CA PRO A 173 16.81 0.78 4.26
C PRO A 173 16.74 1.53 2.92
N PRO A 174 17.29 2.76 2.82
CA PRO A 174 17.18 3.62 1.63
C PRO A 174 17.58 2.95 0.31
N ARG A 175 18.60 2.07 0.35
CA ARG A 175 19.06 1.31 -0.83
C ARG A 175 18.01 0.34 -1.35
N LYS A 176 17.34 -0.39 -0.45
CA LYS A 176 16.28 -1.35 -0.81
C LYS A 176 15.03 -0.59 -1.26
N ALA A 177 14.64 0.48 -0.56
CA ALA A 177 13.54 1.35 -0.98
C ALA A 177 13.74 1.86 -2.41
N SER A 178 14.92 2.41 -2.72
CA SER A 178 15.26 2.89 -4.07
C SER A 178 15.14 1.80 -5.14
N LEU A 179 15.54 0.55 -4.84
CA LEU A 179 15.41 -0.56 -5.78
C LEU A 179 13.95 -0.90 -6.07
N TYR A 180 13.09 -0.94 -5.05
CA TYR A 180 11.66 -1.23 -5.24
C TYR A 180 10.95 -0.10 -5.98
N VAL A 181 11.24 1.16 -5.66
CA VAL A 181 10.66 2.32 -6.36
C VAL A 181 11.04 2.32 -7.83
N LYS A 182 12.28 1.96 -8.20
CA LYS A 182 12.71 1.83 -9.61
C LYS A 182 11.89 0.81 -10.41
N THR A 183 11.25 -0.17 -9.76
CA THR A 183 10.36 -1.11 -10.47
C THR A 183 9.09 -0.43 -11.00
N ILE A 184 8.77 0.78 -10.56
CA ILE A 184 7.64 1.57 -11.06
C ILE A 184 7.92 2.08 -12.48
N GLU A 185 9.18 2.37 -12.80
CA GLU A 185 9.61 2.91 -14.10
C GLU A 185 9.14 2.02 -15.27
N SER A 186 9.20 0.69 -15.11
CA SER A 186 8.81 -0.26 -16.17
C SER A 186 7.30 -0.39 -16.36
N MET A 187 6.49 0.20 -15.49
CA MET A 187 5.02 0.17 -15.53
C MET A 187 4.45 1.47 -16.11
N ALA A 188 5.29 2.46 -16.40
CA ALA A 188 4.86 3.79 -16.79
C ALA A 188 4.49 3.88 -18.29
N GLY A 189 3.36 4.52 -18.56
CA GLY A 189 2.94 4.96 -19.89
C GLY A 189 3.13 6.47 -20.06
N VAL A 190 3.09 6.94 -21.31
CA VAL A 190 3.24 8.36 -21.63
C VAL A 190 1.99 8.86 -22.36
N GLN A 191 1.40 9.92 -21.83
CA GLN A 191 0.35 10.68 -22.50
C GLN A 191 0.98 11.86 -23.24
N ALA A 192 0.74 11.95 -24.55
CA ALA A 192 1.09 13.11 -25.35
C ALA A 192 -0.15 13.98 -25.56
N ILE A 193 -0.01 15.27 -25.33
CA ILE A 193 -1.03 16.30 -25.56
C ILE A 193 -0.47 17.25 -26.61
N PHE A 194 -1.14 17.37 -27.75
CA PHE A 194 -0.70 18.24 -28.84
C PHE A 194 -1.90 18.84 -29.57
N THR A 195 -1.68 19.96 -30.25
CA THR A 195 -2.70 20.60 -31.08
C THR A 195 -2.57 20.10 -32.51
N SER A 196 -3.61 19.44 -33.01
CA SER A 196 -3.72 19.01 -34.41
C SER A 196 -3.61 20.20 -35.36
N PRO A 197 -3.18 20.02 -36.62
CA PRO A 197 -3.24 21.05 -37.66
C PRO A 197 -4.62 21.74 -37.77
N ASP A 198 -5.70 21.05 -37.40
CA ASP A 198 -7.07 21.57 -37.38
C ASP A 198 -7.40 22.44 -36.13
N GLY A 199 -6.41 22.75 -35.28
CA GLY A 199 -6.60 23.49 -34.03
C GLY A 199 -7.22 22.68 -32.88
N LYS A 200 -7.47 21.38 -33.06
CA LYS A 200 -8.04 20.51 -32.03
C LYS A 200 -6.97 19.95 -31.10
N VAL A 201 -7.19 20.04 -29.79
CA VAL A 201 -6.32 19.37 -28.79
C VAL A 201 -6.57 17.87 -28.85
N VAL A 202 -5.52 17.11 -29.15
CA VAL A 202 -5.51 15.64 -29.18
C VAL A 202 -4.73 15.13 -27.98
N GLN A 203 -5.29 14.13 -27.29
CA GLN A 203 -4.63 13.44 -26.19
C GLN A 203 -4.46 11.97 -26.57
N GLU A 204 -3.21 11.51 -26.60
CA GLU A 204 -2.87 10.12 -26.94
C GLU A 204 -2.12 9.47 -25.79
N PHE A 205 -2.70 8.41 -25.20
CA PHE A 205 -2.02 7.61 -24.18
C PHE A 205 -1.33 6.40 -24.79
N ARG A 206 -0.02 6.28 -24.56
CA ARG A 206 0.79 5.15 -24.97
C ARG A 206 1.18 4.32 -23.74
N PRO A 207 0.64 3.09 -23.59
CA PRO A 207 0.98 2.22 -22.46
C PRO A 207 2.44 1.76 -22.53
N PRO A 208 3.02 1.25 -21.43
CA PRO A 208 4.43 0.87 -21.34
C PRO A 208 4.89 -0.07 -22.48
N ASN A 209 4.03 -1.01 -22.90
CA ASN A 209 4.35 -1.99 -23.94
C ASN A 209 4.41 -1.38 -25.36
N LYS A 210 3.89 -0.16 -25.54
CA LYS A 210 3.87 0.57 -26.82
C LYS A 210 4.74 1.83 -26.78
N ALA A 211 5.53 2.02 -25.73
CA ALA A 211 6.36 3.20 -25.54
C ALA A 211 7.56 3.22 -26.50
N SER A 212 7.73 4.34 -27.20
CA SER A 212 8.88 4.59 -28.08
C SER A 212 10.17 4.87 -27.29
N THR A 213 11.32 4.92 -27.98
CA THR A 213 12.60 5.28 -27.33
C THR A 213 12.56 6.66 -26.67
N GLY A 214 11.89 7.64 -27.30
CA GLY A 214 11.71 8.98 -26.73
C GLY A 214 10.81 8.99 -25.49
N ASP A 215 9.82 8.10 -25.43
CA ASP A 215 8.95 7.95 -24.26
C ASP A 215 9.73 7.40 -23.07
N ARG A 216 10.62 6.42 -23.30
CA ARG A 216 11.49 5.89 -22.24
C ARG A 216 12.41 6.95 -21.64
N MET A 217 12.91 7.87 -22.47
CA MET A 217 13.70 9.01 -21.98
C MET A 217 12.85 9.93 -21.10
N THR A 218 11.61 10.22 -21.52
CA THR A 218 10.64 11.03 -20.76
C THR A 218 10.33 10.40 -19.40
N VAL A 219 10.08 9.08 -19.37
CA VAL A 219 9.86 8.32 -18.13
C VAL A 219 11.07 8.42 -17.20
N ARG A 220 12.30 8.24 -17.72
CA ARG A 220 13.53 8.34 -16.91
C ARG A 220 13.73 9.72 -16.31
N ILE A 221 13.40 10.79 -17.05
CA ILE A 221 13.49 12.16 -16.56
C ILE A 221 12.49 12.38 -15.41
N ALA A 222 11.23 12.01 -15.61
CA ALA A 222 10.20 12.12 -14.56
C ALA A 222 10.56 11.28 -13.32
N MET A 223 11.07 10.06 -13.52
CA MET A 223 11.55 9.18 -12.46
C MET A 223 12.71 9.81 -11.67
N ARG A 224 13.67 10.42 -12.37
CA ARG A 224 14.81 11.10 -11.75
C ARG A 224 14.35 12.30 -10.92
N ASN A 225 13.45 13.12 -11.46
CA ASN A 225 12.90 14.28 -10.75
C ASN A 225 12.18 13.84 -9.47
N ALA A 226 11.32 12.84 -9.58
CA ALA A 226 10.59 12.30 -8.43
C ALA A 226 11.52 11.74 -7.34
N MET A 227 12.61 11.07 -7.74
CA MET A 227 13.62 10.54 -6.81
C MET A 227 14.47 11.63 -6.13
N LEU A 228 14.64 12.80 -6.76
CA LEU A 228 15.39 13.94 -6.21
C LEU A 228 14.55 14.81 -5.26
N THR A 229 13.21 14.71 -5.32
CA THR A 229 12.31 15.38 -4.38
C THR A 229 12.73 15.02 -2.96
N LYS A 230 13.13 15.99 -2.13
CA LYS A 230 13.49 15.73 -0.73
C LYS A 230 12.25 15.22 0.01
N ILE A 231 12.44 14.18 0.81
CA ILE A 231 11.41 13.70 1.74
C ILE A 231 12.02 13.92 3.12
N ASP A 232 11.32 14.58 4.04
CA ASP A 232 11.79 14.92 5.40
C ASP A 232 12.05 13.70 6.31
N ALA A 233 12.23 12.51 5.74
CA ALA A 233 12.79 11.39 6.46
C ALA A 233 14.29 11.68 6.62
N GLU A 234 14.67 12.23 7.78
CA GLU A 234 16.03 12.38 8.31
C GLU A 234 17.05 11.51 7.56
N GLU A 235 17.58 12.04 6.45
CA GLU A 235 18.65 11.39 5.72
C GLU A 235 19.91 11.67 6.52
N GLU A 236 20.33 10.74 7.38
CA GLU A 236 21.73 10.67 7.79
C GLU A 236 22.55 10.42 6.52
N GLU A 237 23.03 11.51 5.91
CA GLU A 237 23.96 11.42 4.79
C GLU A 237 25.23 10.69 5.24
N PRO A 238 25.66 9.60 4.59
CA PRO A 238 27.01 9.13 4.75
C PRO A 238 27.96 10.16 4.10
N ALA A 239 28.79 10.78 4.92
CA ALA A 239 29.78 11.80 4.55
C ALA A 239 30.49 11.51 3.20
N PRO A 240 30.72 12.54 2.36
CA PRO A 240 31.30 12.34 1.04
C PRO A 240 32.74 11.84 1.13
N LYS A 241 32.96 10.59 0.70
CA LYS A 241 34.31 10.07 0.46
C LYS A 241 34.94 10.85 -0.70
N LYS A 242 35.88 11.73 -0.38
CA LYS A 242 36.80 12.38 -1.33
C LYS A 242 37.43 11.33 -2.25
N LYS A 243 36.97 11.20 -3.49
CA LYS A 243 37.70 10.48 -4.53
C LYS A 243 38.55 11.46 -5.33
N LYS A 244 39.87 11.25 -5.21
CA LYS A 244 40.93 11.90 -5.99
C LYS A 244 40.65 11.75 -7.48
N GLY A 245 40.97 12.82 -8.22
CA GLY A 245 40.56 13.05 -9.60
C GLY A 245 40.98 12.01 -10.62
N LYS A 246 40.24 12.01 -11.74
CA LYS A 246 40.74 11.52 -13.02
C LYS A 246 40.19 12.39 -14.16
N LYS A 247 41.15 12.86 -14.94
CA LYS A 247 41.14 13.75 -16.11
C LYS A 247 39.88 13.75 -16.97
N GLY A 248 39.51 14.98 -17.36
CA GLY A 248 38.35 15.32 -18.17
C GLY A 248 38.34 14.69 -19.57
N ARG A 249 37.14 14.31 -19.95
CA ARG A 249 36.73 14.10 -21.33
C ARG A 249 35.83 15.29 -21.67
N LYS A 250 36.25 16.13 -22.63
CA LYS A 250 35.44 17.23 -23.14
C LYS A 250 34.14 16.63 -23.70
N GLU A 251 33.04 16.83 -23.00
CA GLU A 251 31.70 16.62 -23.55
C GLU A 251 31.48 17.71 -24.59
N LYS A 252 31.21 17.30 -25.84
CA LYS A 252 30.71 18.22 -26.85
C LYS A 252 29.35 18.76 -26.38
N PRO A 253 29.07 20.05 -26.54
CA PRO A 253 27.72 20.57 -26.38
C PRO A 253 26.81 19.78 -27.33
N ILE A 254 25.80 19.12 -26.77
CA ILE A 254 24.70 18.58 -27.57
C ILE A 254 23.91 19.82 -27.98
N GLU A 255 23.97 20.16 -29.27
CA GLU A 255 23.08 21.15 -29.86
C GLU A 255 21.63 20.69 -29.61
N PRO A 256 20.74 21.54 -29.09
CA PRO A 256 19.35 21.17 -28.90
C PRO A 256 18.74 20.90 -30.27
N GLU A 257 18.31 19.65 -30.49
CA GLU A 257 17.41 19.32 -31.61
C GLU A 257 16.18 20.23 -31.53
N PRO A 258 15.63 20.65 -32.68
CA PRO A 258 14.52 21.60 -32.72
C PRO A 258 13.36 21.08 -31.87
N GLU A 259 12.97 21.85 -30.86
CA GLU A 259 11.76 21.61 -30.08
C GLU A 259 10.58 21.50 -31.05
N GLU A 260 10.07 20.27 -31.26
CA GLU A 260 8.82 20.05 -31.99
C GLU A 260 7.74 20.89 -31.31
N ALA A 261 7.29 21.93 -32.01
CA ALA A 261 6.33 22.90 -31.49
C ALA A 261 5.10 22.21 -30.88
N GLY A 262 4.95 22.31 -29.56
CA GLY A 262 3.67 22.16 -28.86
C GLY A 262 3.25 20.78 -28.35
N VAL A 263 4.14 19.76 -28.31
CA VAL A 263 3.78 18.44 -27.73
C VAL A 263 4.13 18.37 -26.24
N GLN A 264 3.14 18.52 -25.36
CA GLN A 264 3.30 18.32 -23.92
C GLN A 264 3.20 16.83 -23.58
N LYS A 265 4.22 16.26 -22.93
CA LYS A 265 4.22 14.85 -22.50
C LYS A 265 4.07 14.75 -20.98
N GLN A 266 3.19 13.87 -20.53
CA GLN A 266 2.99 13.53 -19.12
C GLN A 266 3.14 12.02 -18.91
N VAL A 267 3.70 11.63 -17.77
CA VAL A 267 4.02 10.22 -17.48
C VAL A 267 3.09 9.71 -16.39
N PHE A 268 2.41 8.61 -16.68
CA PHE A 268 1.43 7.99 -15.80
C PHE A 268 1.75 6.53 -15.52
N VAL A 269 1.25 6.02 -14.40
CA VAL A 269 1.35 4.60 -14.04
C VAL A 269 0.00 4.10 -13.52
N ASP A 270 -0.33 2.85 -13.82
CA ASP A 270 -1.51 2.16 -13.28
C ASP A 270 -1.35 2.01 -11.76
N MET A 271 -2.29 2.62 -11.02
CA MET A 271 -2.31 2.64 -9.56
C MET A 271 -2.40 1.22 -8.98
N ASP A 272 -3.22 0.35 -9.55
CA ASP A 272 -3.44 -1.00 -9.02
C ASP A 272 -2.19 -1.88 -9.22
N LEU A 273 -1.40 -1.63 -10.28
CA LEU A 273 -0.08 -2.26 -10.45
C LEU A 273 0.93 -1.78 -9.40
N VAL A 274 0.95 -0.48 -9.10
CA VAL A 274 1.80 0.09 -8.03
C VAL A 274 1.44 -0.51 -6.68
N LEU A 275 0.16 -0.55 -6.33
CA LEU A 275 -0.32 -1.16 -5.09
C LEU A 275 -0.03 -2.68 -5.07
N GLY A 276 -0.11 -3.36 -6.21
CA GLY A 276 0.30 -4.76 -6.33
C GLY A 276 1.79 -4.98 -6.00
N LYS A 277 2.67 -4.01 -6.30
CA LYS A 277 4.08 -4.05 -5.89
C LYS A 277 4.24 -3.81 -4.38
N LEU A 278 3.50 -2.85 -3.83
CA LEU A 278 3.46 -2.59 -2.39
C LEU A 278 3.14 -3.87 -1.60
N ILE A 279 2.08 -4.57 -1.98
CA ILE A 279 1.65 -5.82 -1.33
C ILE A 279 2.78 -6.86 -1.34
N LYS A 280 3.49 -7.04 -2.46
CA LYS A 280 4.61 -8.00 -2.54
C LYS A 280 5.73 -7.67 -1.57
N VAL A 281 6.05 -6.38 -1.44
CA VAL A 281 7.06 -5.90 -0.50
C VAL A 281 6.60 -6.11 0.95
N LEU A 282 5.33 -5.84 1.26
CA LEU A 282 4.75 -6.03 2.60
C LEU A 282 4.72 -7.51 3.01
N ILE A 283 4.34 -8.43 2.12
CA ILE A 283 4.40 -9.89 2.39
C ILE A 283 5.85 -10.32 2.68
N SER A 284 6.81 -9.79 1.92
CA SER A 284 8.22 -10.10 2.16
C SER A 284 8.71 -9.53 3.50
N ARG A 285 8.19 -8.36 3.90
CA ARG A 285 8.47 -7.75 5.20
C ARG A 285 7.83 -8.54 6.35
N GLU A 286 6.61 -9.02 6.20
CA GLU A 286 5.95 -9.89 7.17
C GLU A 286 6.75 -11.16 7.42
N ARG A 287 7.19 -11.86 6.38
CA ARG A 287 8.04 -13.05 6.52
C ARG A 287 9.35 -12.75 7.24
N TYR A 288 9.97 -11.61 6.94
CA TYR A 288 11.16 -11.15 7.67
C TYR A 288 10.87 -10.90 9.15
N ILE A 289 9.70 -10.34 9.49
CA ILE A 289 9.29 -10.13 10.88
C ILE A 289 9.10 -11.47 11.60
N GLU A 290 8.45 -12.44 10.96
CA GLU A 290 8.30 -13.79 11.50
C GLU A 290 9.65 -14.45 11.79
N GLU A 291 10.57 -14.42 10.83
CA GLU A 291 11.93 -14.95 10.99
C GLU A 291 12.67 -14.22 12.12
N LYS A 292 12.52 -12.91 12.22
CA LYS A 292 13.19 -12.13 13.27
C LYS A 292 12.60 -12.38 14.66
N LEU A 293 11.28 -12.56 14.79
CA LEU A 293 10.65 -12.95 16.04
C LEU A 293 11.09 -14.36 16.46
N LYS A 294 11.23 -15.31 15.52
CA LYS A 294 11.81 -16.63 15.79
C LYS A 294 13.25 -16.51 16.30
N GLN A 295 14.07 -15.68 15.66
CA GLN A 295 15.44 -15.46 16.08
C GLN A 295 15.53 -14.83 17.48
N MET A 296 14.68 -13.84 17.78
CA MET A 296 14.60 -13.22 19.10
C MET A 296 14.21 -14.24 20.19
N PHE A 297 13.34 -15.19 19.87
CA PHE A 297 13.00 -16.27 20.80
C PHE A 297 14.24 -17.13 21.10
N ILE A 298 14.95 -17.60 20.06
CA ILE A 298 16.14 -18.44 20.21
C ILE A 298 17.26 -17.73 20.97
N GLU A 299 17.44 -16.43 20.75
CA GLU A 299 18.42 -15.62 21.48
C GLU A 299 18.02 -15.36 22.93
N GLY A 300 16.72 -15.39 23.23
CA GLY A 300 16.17 -15.21 24.57
C GLY A 300 16.14 -16.46 25.43
N ASP A 301 16.02 -17.63 24.81
CA ASP A 301 16.03 -18.94 25.45
C ASP A 301 17.47 -19.28 25.88
N THR A 302 17.86 -18.77 27.04
CA THR A 302 19.26 -18.73 27.48
C THR A 302 19.71 -20.05 28.09
N ASP A 303 18.78 -20.79 28.69
CA ASP A 303 19.02 -22.13 29.23
C ASP A 303 18.75 -23.26 28.22
N GLY A 304 18.12 -22.94 27.08
CA GLY A 304 17.89 -23.86 25.97
C GLY A 304 16.80 -24.88 26.28
N ASP A 305 15.88 -24.56 27.20
CA ASP A 305 14.79 -25.44 27.61
C ASP A 305 13.62 -25.47 26.59
N GLY A 306 13.69 -24.63 25.56
CA GLY A 306 12.72 -24.54 24.47
C GLY A 306 11.49 -23.70 24.81
N VAL A 307 11.48 -23.05 25.98
CA VAL A 307 10.46 -22.10 26.40
C VAL A 307 11.10 -20.79 26.85
N LEU A 308 10.29 -19.74 27.05
CA LEU A 308 10.78 -18.51 27.71
C LEU A 308 10.13 -18.34 29.07
N SER A 309 10.97 -18.17 30.07
CA SER A 309 10.58 -17.63 31.37
C SER A 309 10.18 -16.15 31.25
N PHE A 310 9.53 -15.61 32.30
CA PHE A 310 9.17 -14.18 32.31
C PHE A 310 10.41 -13.26 32.25
N ALA A 311 11.51 -13.67 32.90
CA ALA A 311 12.75 -12.89 32.91
C ALA A 311 13.36 -12.81 31.51
N GLU A 312 13.47 -13.94 30.81
CA GLU A 312 13.98 -14.00 29.44
C GLU A 312 13.09 -13.22 28.47
N PHE A 313 11.77 -13.36 28.60
CA PHE A 313 10.81 -12.58 27.81
C PHE A 313 10.96 -11.07 28.04
N GLN A 314 11.16 -10.65 29.29
CA GLN A 314 11.36 -9.24 29.62
C GLN A 314 12.66 -8.70 29.00
N ASP A 315 13.74 -9.47 29.06
CA ASP A 315 15.04 -9.05 28.53
C ASP A 315 15.03 -8.92 27.00
N ILE A 316 14.43 -9.87 26.28
CA ILE A 316 14.34 -9.78 24.81
C ILE A 316 13.37 -8.70 24.34
N THR A 317 12.28 -8.47 25.06
CA THR A 317 11.31 -7.41 24.68
C THR A 317 11.90 -6.03 24.91
N ALA A 318 12.71 -5.85 25.96
CA ALA A 318 13.47 -4.62 26.19
C ALA A 318 14.51 -4.36 25.09
N GLN A 319 15.14 -5.40 24.55
CA GLN A 319 16.06 -5.27 23.40
C GLN A 319 15.34 -4.99 22.07
N GLY A 320 14.16 -5.57 21.87
CA GLY A 320 13.40 -5.45 20.63
C GLY A 320 12.66 -4.13 20.48
N ASN A 321 12.11 -3.58 21.58
CA ASN A 321 11.40 -2.30 21.58
C ASN A 321 11.47 -1.64 22.96
N SER A 322 12.33 -0.63 23.09
CA SER A 322 12.59 0.10 24.34
C SER A 322 11.39 0.87 24.89
N ASP A 323 10.36 1.08 24.08
CA ASP A 323 9.23 1.96 24.42
C ASP A 323 8.09 1.20 25.13
N LEU A 324 8.25 -0.11 25.33
CA LEU A 324 7.27 -0.94 26.03
C LEU A 324 7.38 -0.75 27.55
N SER A 325 6.33 -0.19 28.16
CA SER A 325 6.22 -0.17 29.62
C SER A 325 6.22 -1.58 30.22
N GLN A 326 6.76 -1.76 31.42
CA GLN A 326 6.72 -3.03 32.16
C GLN A 326 5.31 -3.61 32.26
N ARG A 327 4.29 -2.75 32.42
CA ARG A 327 2.88 -3.18 32.47
C ARG A 327 2.40 -3.78 31.14
N LYS A 328 2.88 -3.26 30.00
CA LYS A 328 2.58 -3.80 28.67
C LYS A 328 3.28 -5.15 28.47
N ILE A 329 4.56 -5.26 28.84
CA ILE A 329 5.32 -6.52 28.82
C ILE A 329 4.60 -7.61 29.64
N LEU A 330 4.17 -7.30 30.87
CA LEU A 330 3.40 -8.23 31.71
C LEU A 330 2.08 -8.69 31.07
N ARG A 331 1.37 -7.79 30.39
CA ARG A 331 0.13 -8.13 29.67
C ARG A 331 0.40 -9.05 28.50
N MET A 332 1.45 -8.77 27.72
CA MET A 332 1.87 -9.60 26.61
C MET A 332 2.21 -11.01 27.08
N PHE A 333 3.04 -11.12 28.12
CA PHE A 333 3.41 -12.42 28.69
C PHE A 333 2.18 -13.21 29.15
N ARG A 334 1.29 -12.58 29.93
CA ARG A 334 0.07 -13.21 30.41
C ARG A 334 -0.82 -13.69 29.26
N GLU A 335 -0.98 -12.88 28.23
CA GLU A 335 -1.78 -13.24 27.06
C GLU A 335 -1.16 -14.42 26.31
N ALA A 336 0.16 -14.43 26.13
CA ALA A 336 0.87 -15.51 25.45
C ALA A 336 0.78 -16.83 26.22
N VAL A 337 0.93 -16.82 27.55
CA VAL A 337 0.69 -18.01 28.41
C VAL A 337 -0.75 -18.49 28.29
N THR A 338 -1.73 -17.57 28.28
CA THR A 338 -3.15 -17.93 28.16
C THR A 338 -3.46 -18.61 26.82
N ARG A 339 -2.79 -18.19 25.74
CA ARG A 339 -2.94 -18.79 24.41
C ARG A 339 -2.28 -20.17 24.29
N GLY A 340 -1.25 -20.44 25.09
CA GLY A 340 -0.59 -21.75 25.16
C GLY A 340 -1.45 -22.85 25.81
N GLY A 341 -2.60 -22.49 26.37
CA GLY A 341 -3.55 -23.43 26.96
C GLY A 341 -3.10 -23.95 28.34
N PRO A 342 -3.81 -24.95 28.89
CA PRO A 342 -3.55 -25.47 30.23
C PRO A 342 -2.20 -26.19 30.37
N GLU A 343 -1.55 -26.55 29.26
CA GLU A 343 -0.22 -27.18 29.25
C GLU A 343 0.94 -26.17 29.27
N ALA A 344 0.68 -24.88 29.03
CA ALA A 344 1.69 -23.83 29.16
C ALA A 344 1.96 -23.55 30.65
N SER A 345 2.90 -24.30 31.22
CA SER A 345 3.35 -24.20 32.60
C SER A 345 4.10 -22.88 32.87
N LEU A 346 3.39 -21.76 32.97
CA LEU A 346 3.97 -20.42 33.27
C LEU A 346 5.09 -19.94 32.32
N SER A 347 5.39 -20.68 31.26
CA SER A 347 6.44 -20.40 30.28
C SER A 347 5.84 -20.26 28.88
N LEU A 348 6.56 -19.57 28.00
CA LEU A 348 6.09 -19.25 26.66
C LEU A 348 6.64 -20.21 25.61
N LEU A 349 5.74 -20.75 24.78
CA LEU A 349 6.09 -21.52 23.59
C LEU A 349 6.44 -20.60 22.41
N PRO A 350 7.31 -21.04 21.48
CA PRO A 350 7.74 -20.25 20.31
C PRO A 350 6.59 -19.69 19.48
N GLU A 351 5.53 -20.47 19.27
CA GLU A 351 4.36 -20.08 18.47
C GLU A 351 3.54 -19.00 19.16
N THR A 352 3.37 -19.12 20.48
CA THR A 352 2.62 -18.14 21.29
C THR A 352 3.36 -16.81 21.40
N PHE A 353 4.70 -16.86 21.51
CA PHE A 353 5.56 -15.68 21.46
C PHE A 353 5.43 -14.96 20.13
N GLN A 354 5.51 -15.68 19.00
CA GLN A 354 5.36 -15.08 17.68
C GLN A 354 3.98 -14.45 17.48
N ALA A 355 2.90 -15.13 17.89
CA ALA A 355 1.55 -14.63 17.75
C ALA A 355 1.34 -13.33 18.55
N VAL A 356 1.76 -13.31 19.82
CA VAL A 356 1.66 -12.11 20.66
C VAL A 356 2.63 -11.02 20.22
N GLY A 357 3.82 -11.40 19.74
CA GLY A 357 4.80 -10.47 19.19
C GLY A 357 4.27 -9.69 17.98
N LYS A 358 3.49 -10.36 17.12
CA LYS A 358 2.76 -9.72 16.02
C LYS A 358 1.64 -8.81 16.52
N ASP A 359 0.79 -9.30 17.42
CA ASP A 359 -0.39 -8.56 17.89
C ASP A 359 -0.05 -7.27 18.65
N TYR A 360 1.11 -7.23 19.29
CA TYR A 360 1.60 -6.07 20.02
C TYR A 360 2.61 -5.23 19.23
N ASP A 361 2.83 -5.56 17.96
CA ASP A 361 3.78 -4.90 17.06
C ASP A 361 5.19 -4.79 17.67
N LEU A 362 5.71 -5.89 18.26
CA LEU A 362 7.10 -5.92 18.76
C LEU A 362 8.09 -5.48 17.69
N ILE A 363 7.83 -5.90 16.46
CA ILE A 363 8.47 -5.38 15.26
C ILE A 363 7.36 -4.88 14.34
N PRO A 364 7.18 -3.55 14.18
CA PRO A 364 6.10 -3.03 13.36
C PRO A 364 6.30 -3.40 11.88
N LEU A 365 5.17 -3.65 11.20
CA LEU A 365 5.14 -3.85 9.75
C LEU A 365 5.60 -2.59 9.02
N CYS A 366 5.11 -1.44 9.47
CA CYS A 366 5.26 -0.11 8.90
C CYS A 366 5.03 0.93 10.01
N ASP A 367 5.65 2.10 9.93
CA ASP A 367 5.31 3.23 10.79
C ASP A 367 3.97 3.83 10.33
N MET A 368 2.89 3.35 10.95
CA MET A 368 1.52 3.73 10.61
C MET A 368 1.21 5.19 10.96
N GLU A 369 1.84 5.73 12.01
CA GLU A 369 1.66 7.13 12.41
C GLU A 369 2.29 8.07 11.40
N LYS A 370 3.52 7.78 10.98
CA LYS A 370 4.19 8.51 9.90
C LYS A 370 3.38 8.45 8.62
N LEU A 371 2.90 7.26 8.24
CA LEU A 371 2.06 7.09 7.04
C LEU A 371 0.76 7.91 7.12
N ARG A 372 0.16 8.05 8.30
CA ARG A 372 -1.09 8.80 8.53
C ARG A 372 -0.91 10.31 8.60
N ARG A 373 0.21 10.83 9.11
CA ARG A 373 0.44 12.29 9.21
C ARG A 373 0.33 13.01 7.86
N VAL A 374 0.75 12.36 6.78
CA VAL A 374 0.55 12.85 5.39
C VAL A 374 -0.94 13.03 5.04
N THR A 375 -1.81 12.28 5.70
CA THR A 375 -3.26 12.25 5.48
C THR A 375 -3.99 13.25 6.38
N VAL A 376 -3.56 13.45 7.63
CA VAL A 376 -4.24 14.30 8.64
C VAL A 376 -4.09 15.80 8.36
N SER A 377 -2.99 16.26 7.76
CA SER A 377 -2.86 17.65 7.28
C SER A 377 -3.95 18.06 6.28
N ARG A 378 -4.79 17.12 5.82
CA ARG A 378 -5.92 17.30 4.91
C ARG A 378 -7.27 17.57 5.61
N GLN A 379 -7.52 17.04 6.81
CA GLN A 379 -8.84 17.18 7.46
C GLN A 379 -9.04 18.55 8.10
N SER A 380 -8.00 19.09 8.76
CA SER A 380 -8.04 20.44 9.36
C SER A 380 -8.25 21.56 8.32
N GLN A 381 -7.84 21.35 7.05
CA GLN A 381 -8.06 22.34 5.98
C GLN A 381 -9.46 22.27 5.35
N ARG A 382 -10.24 21.21 5.59
CA ARG A 382 -11.63 21.10 5.12
C ARG A 382 -12.64 21.63 6.13
N SER A 383 -12.36 21.52 7.44
CA SER A 383 -13.20 22.11 8.50
C SER A 383 -13.20 23.63 8.51
N ASP A 384 -12.11 24.27 8.05
CA ASP A 384 -12.00 25.74 8.02
C ASP A 384 -12.64 26.38 6.77
N LYS A 385 -13.25 25.57 5.90
CA LYS A 385 -13.92 26.01 4.66
C LYS A 385 -15.41 25.63 4.58
N GLN A 386 -16.03 25.22 5.70
CA GLN A 386 -17.48 25.04 5.80
C GLN A 386 -18.13 26.16 6.60
#